data_AF-A0A3D3BV41-F1
#
_entry.id   AF-A0A3D3BV41-F1
#
_cell.length_a   1.000
_cell.length_b   1.000
_cell.length_c   1.000
_cell.angle_alpha   90.00
_cell.angle_beta   90.00
_cell.angle_gamma   90.00
#
_symmetry.space_group_name_H-M   'P 1'
#
loop_
_entity.id
_entity.type
_entity.pdbx_description
1 polymer ?
#
loop_
_entity_poly.entity_id
_entity_poly.type
_entity_poly.pdbx_seq_one_letter_code
_entity_poly.pdbx_strand_id
1 'polypeptide(L)'
;AGGAKLAGVEMMVETYNTIGLGQWFRYLTGIIEVGGVVLLWLPNRQVAGAVLLGATMVGAILAHWFILGPSAVPAMVLGLMSAAVLYIHRAQLLAQLGRA
;
A
#
# COMPACT_ATOMS: atom_id res chain seq x y z
N ALA A 1 7.95 -4.66 -0.98
CA ALA A 1 7.50 -4.40 0.41
C ALA A 1 6.65 -5.56 0.93
N GLY A 2 5.48 -5.83 0.34
CA GLY A 2 4.52 -6.81 0.87
C GLY A 2 5.08 -8.22 1.07
N GLY A 3 5.79 -8.76 0.07
CA GLY A 3 6.45 -10.06 0.19
C GLY A 3 7.44 -10.14 1.36
N ALA A 4 8.26 -9.11 1.57
CA ALA A 4 9.20 -9.05 2.69
C ALA A 4 8.48 -8.95 4.05
N LYS A 5 7.34 -8.23 4.11
CA LYS A 5 6.48 -8.22 5.28
C LYS A 5 5.93 -9.60 5.57
N LEU A 6 5.44 -10.34 4.58
CA LEU A 6 4.89 -11.68 4.79
C LEU A 6 5.95 -12.74 5.11
N ALA A 7 7.13 -12.63 4.48
CA ALA A 7 8.28 -13.49 4.73
C ALA A 7 8.91 -13.28 6.12
N GLY A 8 8.51 -12.24 6.85
CA GLY A 8 9.02 -11.97 8.20
C GLY A 8 10.48 -11.54 8.21
N VAL A 9 10.92 -10.80 7.19
CA VAL A 9 12.27 -10.21 7.18
C VAL A 9 12.47 -9.39 8.46
N GLU A 10 13.59 -9.59 9.14
CA GLU A 10 13.88 -9.05 10.48
C GLU A 10 13.63 -7.54 10.57
N MET A 11 14.15 -6.78 9.60
CA MET A 11 13.89 -5.33 9.46
C MET A 11 12.39 -4.97 9.46
N MET A 12 11.55 -5.75 8.77
CA MET A 12 10.10 -5.51 8.72
C MET A 12 9.43 -5.90 10.04
N VAL A 13 9.88 -6.97 10.69
CA VAL A 13 9.36 -7.37 12.00
C VAL A 13 9.66 -6.29 13.05
N GLU A 14 10.88 -5.78 13.06
CA GLU A 14 11.33 -4.70 13.95
C GLU A 14 10.57 -3.40 13.69
N THR A 15 10.43 -2.99 12.42
CA THR A 15 9.65 -1.79 12.04
C THR A 15 8.25 -1.83 12.62
N TYR A 16 7.55 -2.97 12.51
CA TYR A 16 6.19 -3.11 13.02
C TYR A 16 6.11 -3.30 14.54
N ASN A 17 7.18 -3.76 15.19
CA ASN A 17 7.29 -3.71 16.65
C ASN A 17 7.39 -2.25 17.13
N THR A 18 8.18 -1.41 16.45
CA THR A 18 8.29 0.02 16.76
C THR A 18 6.97 0.76 16.56
N ILE A 19 6.17 0.39 15.55
CA ILE A 19 4.81 0.91 15.35
C ILE A 19 3.89 0.60 16.55
N GLY A 20 4.13 -0.50 17.28
CA GLY A 20 3.41 -0.82 18.52
C GLY A 20 2.00 -1.40 18.37
N LEU A 21 1.52 -1.58 17.13
CA LEU A 21 0.20 -2.19 16.86
C LEU A 21 0.22 -3.73 16.85
N GLY A 22 1.40 -4.33 16.99
CA GLY A 22 1.61 -5.78 16.98
C GLY A 22 1.79 -6.38 15.58
N GLN A 23 2.21 -7.65 15.55
CA GLN A 23 2.62 -8.33 14.32
C GLN A 23 1.46 -8.64 13.35
N TRP A 24 0.21 -8.71 13.83
CA TRP A 24 -0.96 -8.89 12.97
C TRP A 24 -1.09 -7.74 11.96
N PHE A 25 -0.73 -6.51 12.34
CA PHE A 25 -0.76 -5.35 11.47
C PHE A 25 0.27 -5.45 10.33
N ARG A 26 1.43 -6.08 10.59
CA ARG A 26 2.42 -6.44 9.55
C ARG A 26 1.82 -7.37 8.52
N TYR A 27 1.15 -8.43 8.98
CA TYR A 27 0.52 -9.39 8.07
C TYR A 27 -0.61 -8.75 7.28
N LEU A 28 -1.49 -7.96 7.91
CA LEU A 28 -2.58 -7.26 7.23
C LEU A 28 -2.04 -6.37 6.10
N THR A 29 -1.10 -5.47 6.41
CA THR A 29 -0.53 -4.57 5.41
C THR A 29 0.27 -5.31 4.33
N GLY A 30 0.94 -6.41 4.68
CA GLY A 30 1.59 -7.29 3.70
C GLY A 30 0.61 -7.96 2.74
N ILE A 31 -0.52 -8.46 3.25
CA ILE A 31 -1.60 -9.05 2.43
C ILE A 31 -2.22 -8.00 1.51
N ILE A 32 -2.49 -6.80 2.03
CA ILE A 32 -3.03 -5.69 1.23
C ILE A 32 -2.06 -5.29 0.11
N GLU A 33 -0.76 -5.22 0.39
CA GLU A 33 0.24 -4.88 -0.63
C GLU A 33 0.33 -5.94 -1.73
N VAL A 34 0.34 -7.23 -1.38
CA VAL A 34 0.36 -8.31 -2.37
C VAL A 34 -0.96 -8.37 -3.14
N GLY A 35 -2.10 -8.31 -2.44
CA GLY A 35 -3.43 -8.31 -3.07
C GLY A 35 -3.66 -7.11 -3.97
N GLY A 36 -3.21 -5.92 -3.57
CA GLY A 36 -3.27 -4.70 -4.37
C GLY A 36 -2.48 -4.83 -5.66
N VAL A 37 -1.27 -5.40 -5.61
CA VAL A 37 -0.48 -5.73 -6.81
C VAL A 37 -1.21 -6.74 -7.68
N VAL A 38 -1.77 -7.82 -7.13
CA VAL A 38 -2.56 -8.79 -7.91
C VAL A 38 -3.73 -8.11 -8.63
N LEU A 39 -4.43 -7.18 -7.96
CA LEU A 39 -5.52 -6.41 -8.58
C LEU A 39 -5.06 -5.51 -9.73
N LEU A 40 -3.84 -4.95 -9.66
CA LEU A 40 -3.28 -4.17 -10.77
C LEU A 40 -3.13 -5.00 -12.05
N TRP A 41 -2.83 -6.31 -11.92
CA TRP A 41 -2.67 -7.22 -13.06
C TRP A 41 -3.99 -7.74 -13.62
N LEU A 42 -5.11 -7.61 -12.90
CA LEU A 42 -6.41 -8.07 -13.36
C LEU A 42 -7.10 -7.01 -14.23
N PRO A 43 -7.65 -7.38 -15.40
CA PRO A 43 -8.30 -6.42 -16.30
C PRO A 43 -9.47 -5.73 -15.59
N ASN A 44 -9.56 -4.40 -15.74
CA ASN A 44 -10.58 -3.53 -15.14
C ASN A 44 -10.59 -3.44 -13.60
N ARG A 45 -9.52 -3.88 -12.93
CA ARG A 45 -9.35 -3.79 -11.46
C ARG A 45 -8.16 -2.93 -11.02
N GLN A 46 -7.50 -2.27 -11.97
CA GLN A 46 -6.32 -1.43 -11.71
C GLN A 46 -6.62 -0.33 -10.69
N VAL A 47 -7.78 0.32 -10.80
CA VAL A 47 -8.19 1.38 -9.87
C VAL A 47 -8.34 0.86 -8.44
N ALA A 48 -8.99 -0.28 -8.24
CA ALA A 48 -9.15 -0.88 -6.91
C ALA A 48 -7.79 -1.24 -6.29
N GLY A 49 -6.89 -1.83 -7.08
CA GLY A 49 -5.52 -2.14 -6.64
C GLY A 49 -4.74 -0.87 -6.28
N ALA A 50 -4.79 0.16 -7.13
CA ALA A 50 -4.11 1.43 -6.91
C ALA A 50 -4.64 2.19 -5.68
N VAL A 51 -5.94 2.15 -5.42
CA VAL A 51 -6.54 2.75 -4.21
C VAL A 51 -6.08 2.03 -2.95
N LEU A 52 -6.10 0.69 -2.93
CA LEU A 52 -5.64 -0.08 -1.79
C LEU A 52 -4.15 0.15 -1.48
N LEU A 53 -3.32 0.14 -2.52
CA LEU A 53 -1.89 0.42 -2.39
C LEU A 53 -1.66 1.86 -1.93
N GLY A 54 -2.33 2.83 -2.55
CA GLY A 54 -2.25 4.24 -2.18
C GLY A 54 -2.63 4.49 -0.72
N ALA A 55 -3.76 3.93 -0.26
CA ALA A 55 -4.19 4.04 1.14
C ALA A 55 -3.15 3.45 2.12
N THR A 56 -2.55 2.32 1.77
CA THR A 56 -1.49 1.70 2.58
C THR A 56 -0.24 2.59 2.65
N MET A 57 0.13 3.23 1.53
CA MET A 57 1.26 4.15 1.49
C MET A 57 1.01 5.42 2.31
N VAL A 58 -0.22 5.95 2.32
CA VAL A 58 -0.59 7.06 3.21
C VAL A 58 -0.38 6.68 4.68
N GLY A 59 -0.85 5.49 5.08
CA GLY A 59 -0.59 4.97 6.43
C GLY A 59 0.90 4.83 6.75
N ALA A 60 1.70 4.35 5.79
CA ALA A 60 3.15 4.23 5.95
C ALA A 60 3.85 5.60 6.10
N ILE A 61 3.44 6.61 5.34
CA ILE A 61 3.95 7.99 5.45
C ILE A 61 3.65 8.54 6.85
N LEU A 62 2.40 8.37 7.33
CA LEU A 62 2.01 8.80 8.68
C LEU A 62 2.85 8.09 9.75
N ALA A 63 3.05 6.77 9.65
CA ALA A 63 3.89 6.03 10.58
C ALA A 63 5.34 6.52 10.60
N HIS A 64 5.90 6.90 9.44
CA HIS A 64 7.23 7.50 9.37
C HIS A 64 7.31 8.88 10.03
N TRP A 65 6.28 9.72 9.86
CA TRP A 65 6.26 11.06 10.46
C TRP A 65 6.06 11.03 11.97
N PHE A 66 5.22 10.14 12.48
CA PHE A 66 4.85 10.14 13.90
C PHE A 66 5.67 9.17 14.77
N ILE A 67 6.23 8.10 14.19
CA ILE A 67 6.78 6.98 14.99
C ILE A 67 8.21 6.59 14.56
N LEU A 68 8.44 6.32 13.27
CA LEU A 68 9.66 5.62 12.82
C LEU A 68 10.85 6.54 12.53
N GLY A 69 10.66 7.86 12.40
CA GLY A 69 11.75 8.76 12.02
C GLY A 69 12.13 8.66 10.53
N PRO A 70 13.24 9.30 10.11
CA PRO A 70 13.37 9.81 8.75
C PRO A 70 13.67 8.70 7.73
N SER A 71 12.68 8.45 6.87
CA SER A 71 12.80 8.10 5.44
C SER A 71 11.44 7.60 4.92
N ALA A 72 10.45 8.50 4.82
CA ALA A 72 9.18 8.18 4.15
C ALA A 72 9.32 8.04 2.62
N VAL A 73 10.53 8.22 2.08
CA VAL A 73 10.83 8.24 0.64
C VAL A 73 10.28 7.01 -0.10
N PRO A 74 10.48 5.76 0.35
CA PRO A 74 9.94 4.61 -0.36
C PRO A 74 8.41 4.62 -0.42
N ALA A 75 7.75 4.98 0.68
CA ALA A 75 6.30 5.08 0.75
C ALA A 75 5.76 6.21 -0.14
N MET A 76 6.46 7.35 -0.21
CA MET A 76 6.12 8.45 -1.11
C MET A 76 6.25 8.06 -2.58
N VAL A 77 7.35 7.43 -2.98
CA VAL A 77 7.56 7.00 -4.36
C VAL A 77 6.48 6.01 -4.79
N LEU A 78 6.21 4.98 -3.97
CA LEU A 78 5.16 4.01 -4.27
C LEU A 78 3.75 4.64 -4.23
N GLY A 79 3.53 5.62 -3.35
CA GLY A 79 2.30 6.41 -3.29
C GLY A 79 2.07 7.21 -4.59
N LEU A 80 3.11 7.88 -5.09
CA LEU A 80 3.06 8.61 -6.36
C LEU A 80 2.83 7.68 -7.55
N MET A 81 3.46 6.50 -7.57
CA MET A 81 3.19 5.49 -8.60
C MET A 81 1.75 5.01 -8.55
N SER A 82 1.20 4.77 -7.35
CA SER A 82 -0.21 4.40 -7.18
C SER A 82 -1.15 5.51 -7.67
N ALA A 83 -0.83 6.77 -7.37
CA ALA A 83 -1.56 7.94 -7.88
C ALA A 83 -1.49 8.06 -9.42
N ALA A 84 -0.31 7.80 -10.00
CA ALA A 84 -0.14 7.79 -11.45
C ALA A 84 -1.01 6.70 -12.12
N VAL A 85 -1.06 5.50 -11.55
CA VAL A 85 -1.94 4.43 -12.06
C VAL A 85 -3.41 4.84 -11.99
N LEU A 86 -3.83 5.43 -10.88
CA LEU A 86 -5.17 6.00 -10.70
C LEU A 86 -5.50 7.05 -11.76
N TYR A 87 -4.56 7.94 -12.08
CA TYR A 87 -4.73 8.98 -13.09
C TYR A 87 -4.82 8.42 -14.52
N ILE A 88 -3.98 7.44 -14.85
CA ILE A 88 -3.98 6.78 -16.16
C ILE A 88 -5.28 6.00 -16.36
N HIS A 89 -5.73 5.28 -15.33
CA HIS A 89 -6.94 4.46 -15.38
C HIS A 89 -8.19 5.19 -14.89
N ARG A 90 -8.19 6.53 -14.83
CA ARG A 90 -9.33 7.33 -14.35
C ARG A 90 -10.63 7.06 -15.13
N ALA A 91 -10.54 6.63 -16.39
CA ALA A 91 -11.70 6.20 -17.16
C ALA A 91 -12.38 4.96 -16.56
N GLN A 92 -11.60 4.03 -16.00
CA GLN A 92 -12.15 2.89 -15.24
C GLN A 92 -12.77 3.35 -13.92
N LEU A 93 -12.21 4.36 -13.26
CA LEU A 93 -12.75 4.92 -12.02
C LEU A 93 -14.16 5.48 -12.26
N LEU A 94 -14.34 6.25 -13.33
CA LEU A 94 -15.65 6.78 -13.73
C LEU A 94 -16.64 5.66 -14.09
N ALA A 95 -16.17 4.60 -14.77
CA ALA A 95 -17.00 3.45 -15.11
C ALA A 95 -17.37 2.57 -13.90
N GLN A 96 -16.57 2.57 -12.83
CA GLN A 96 -16.91 1.89 -11.58
C GLN A 96 -17.87 2.73 -10.74
N LEU A 97 -17.64 4.04 -10.64
CA LEU A 97 -18.52 4.96 -9.90
C LEU A 97 -19.89 5.14 -10.56
N GLY A 98 -19.98 5.12 -11.89
CA GLY A 98 -21.26 5.18 -12.62
C GLY A 98 -22.09 3.90 -12.62
N ARG A 99 -21.58 2.81 -12.03
CA ARG A 99 -22.31 1.54 -11.83
C ARG A 99 -22.80 1.34 -10.39
N ALA A 100 -22.46 2.26 -9.47
CA ALA A 100 -22.94 2.30 -8.09
C ALA A 100 -24.12 3.25 -7.98
#